data_AF-A0A8I6WVG2-F1
#
_entry.id   AF-A0A8I6WVG2-F1
#
_cell.length_a   1.000
_cell.length_b   1.000
_cell.length_c   1.000
_cell.angle_alpha   90.00
_cell.angle_beta   90.00
_cell.angle_gamma   90.00
#
_symmetry.space_group_name_H-M   'P 1'
#
loop_
_entity.id
_entity.type
_entity.pdbx_description
1 polymer ?
#
loop_
_entity_poly.entity_id
_entity_poly.type
_entity_poly.pdbx_seq_one_letter_code
_entity_poly.pdbx_strand_id
1 'polypeptide(L)'
;MGISNPLIMEGISLREGVRLASLRGFSHVIMEVNCMELVTLWNTRHNSHSIVAPLLLEIGELSSIFSTFTVQHVSRSANIPAHLCAKHACMLNVTESWLDESPSFLVSSLLADCSKNAFI
;
A
#
# COMPACT_ATOMS: atom_id res chain seq x y z
N MET A 1 -16.71 6.83 -12.16
CA MET A 1 -16.62 6.51 -10.72
C MET A 1 -15.70 7.54 -10.07
N GLY A 2 -16.21 8.74 -9.82
CA GLY A 2 -15.40 9.87 -9.36
C GLY A 2 -15.73 10.24 -7.92
N ILE A 3 -14.71 10.71 -7.21
CA ILE A 3 -14.74 11.29 -5.85
C ILE A 3 -14.75 10.27 -4.69
N SER A 4 -13.82 9.31 -4.68
CA SER A 4 -13.33 8.80 -3.38
C SER A 4 -12.25 9.74 -2.86
N ASN A 5 -12.34 10.10 -1.58
CA ASN A 5 -11.34 10.94 -0.92
C ASN A 5 -9.95 10.28 -1.05
N PRO A 6 -8.91 11.00 -1.52
CA PRO A 6 -7.57 10.43 -1.69
C PRO A 6 -7.08 9.68 -0.45
N LEU A 7 -7.33 10.20 0.75
CA LEU A 7 -6.95 9.56 2.00
C LEU A 7 -7.68 8.21 2.22
N ILE A 8 -8.95 8.11 1.84
CA ILE A 8 -9.69 6.83 1.88
C ILE A 8 -9.07 5.84 0.91
N MET A 9 -8.71 6.26 -0.30
CA MET A 9 -8.08 5.39 -1.30
C MET A 9 -6.70 4.90 -0.85
N GLU A 10 -5.89 5.76 -0.24
CA GLU A 10 -4.61 5.39 0.37
C GLU A 10 -4.84 4.38 1.52
N GLY A 11 -5.85 4.61 2.38
CA GLY A 11 -6.22 3.68 3.45
C GLY A 11 -6.70 2.31 2.94
N ILE A 12 -7.53 2.27 1.89
CA ILE A 12 -7.96 1.02 1.25
C ILE A 12 -6.74 0.30 0.65
N SER A 13 -5.88 1.03 -0.06
CA SER A 13 -4.68 0.46 -0.68
C SER A 13 -3.76 -0.17 0.37
N LEU A 14 -3.55 0.52 1.51
CA LEU A 14 -2.80 -0.01 2.64
C LEU A 14 -3.45 -1.28 3.19
N ARG A 15 -4.77 -1.29 3.40
CA ARG A 15 -5.50 -2.48 3.88
C ARG A 15 -5.34 -3.68 2.97
N GLU A 16 -5.51 -3.51 1.66
CA GLU A 16 -5.35 -4.61 0.72
C GLU A 16 -3.89 -5.10 0.68
N GLY A 17 -2.91 -4.20 0.84
CA GLY A 17 -1.50 -4.58 1.05
C GLY A 17 -1.30 -5.44 2.31
N VAL A 18 -1.96 -5.10 3.42
CA VAL A 18 -1.89 -5.86 4.69
C VAL A 18 -2.50 -7.24 4.52
N ARG A 19 -3.65 -7.35 3.85
CA ARG A 19 -4.28 -8.64 3.52
C ARG A 19 -3.37 -9.48 2.64
N LEU A 20 -2.75 -8.89 1.62
CA LEU A 20 -1.81 -9.61 0.77
C LEU A 20 -0.63 -10.15 1.57
N ALA A 21 -0.02 -9.33 2.43
CA ALA A 21 1.09 -9.76 3.29
C ALA A 21 0.68 -10.90 4.24
N SER A 22 -0.54 -10.83 4.78
CA SER A 22 -1.13 -11.89 5.60
C SER A 22 -1.29 -13.19 4.81
N LEU A 23 -1.88 -13.14 3.62
CA LEU A 23 -2.09 -14.29 2.75
C LEU A 23 -0.78 -14.95 2.30
N ARG A 24 0.30 -14.16 2.19
CA ARG A 24 1.64 -14.66 1.88
C ARG A 24 2.37 -15.23 3.10
N GLY A 25 1.82 -15.11 4.30
CA GLY A 25 2.41 -15.65 5.53
C GLY A 25 3.67 -14.90 5.98
N PHE A 26 3.80 -13.61 5.64
CA PHE A 26 4.90 -12.82 6.16
C PHE A 26 4.78 -12.65 7.68
N SER A 27 5.91 -12.57 8.37
CA SER A 27 5.98 -12.35 9.82
C SER A 27 6.49 -10.96 10.20
N HIS A 28 7.36 -10.38 9.37
CA HIS A 28 7.94 -9.05 9.58
C HIS A 28 7.61 -8.18 8.37
N VAL A 29 6.84 -7.11 8.59
CA VAL A 29 6.25 -6.33 7.52
C VAL A 29 6.52 -4.84 7.71
N ILE A 30 7.00 -4.21 6.64
CA ILE A 30 7.13 -2.76 6.53
C ILE A 30 6.23 -2.34 5.36
N MET A 31 5.19 -1.58 5.66
CA MET A 31 4.31 -1.01 4.65
C MET A 31 4.77 0.39 4.28
N GLU A 32 5.11 0.58 3.01
CA GLU A 32 5.56 1.85 2.48
C GLU A 32 4.41 2.57 1.77
N VAL A 33 4.10 3.78 2.21
CA VAL A 33 3.05 4.61 1.63
C VAL A 33 3.60 6.00 1.32
N ASN A 34 3.09 6.66 0.28
CA ASN A 34 3.48 8.03 -0.07
C ASN A 34 2.54 9.10 0.52
N CYS A 35 1.71 8.72 1.50
CA CYS A 35 0.76 9.59 2.19
C CYS A 35 1.19 9.84 3.63
N MET A 36 1.86 10.98 3.87
CA MET A 36 2.35 11.34 5.21
C MET A 36 1.20 11.49 6.23
N GLU A 37 0.04 11.97 5.79
CA GLU A 37 -1.17 12.08 6.61
C GLU A 37 -1.61 10.70 7.13
N LEU A 38 -1.64 9.69 6.26
CA LEU A 38 -2.00 8.33 6.64
C LEU A 38 -1.02 7.72 7.65
N VAL A 39 0.29 7.93 7.45
CA VAL A 39 1.33 7.49 8.40
C VAL A 39 1.15 8.17 9.76
N THR A 40 0.85 9.47 9.75
CA THR A 40 0.62 10.23 10.99
C THR A 40 -0.62 9.71 11.73
N LEU A 41 -1.72 9.46 11.01
CA LEU A 41 -2.94 8.90 11.58
C LEU A 41 -2.72 7.49 12.14
N TRP A 42 -1.96 6.65 11.43
CA TRP A 42 -1.59 5.31 11.90
C TRP A 42 -0.77 5.36 13.19
N ASN A 43 0.28 6.18 13.23
CA ASN A 43 1.20 6.26 14.37
C ASN A 43 0.56 6.92 15.59
N THR A 44 -0.32 7.90 15.37
CA THR A 44 -0.98 8.60 16.48
C THR A 44 -2.13 7.81 17.05
N ARG A 45 -2.82 6.92 16.30
CA ARG A 45 -3.97 6.11 16.78
C ARG A 45 -5.10 6.87 17.50
N HIS A 46 -5.04 8.20 17.57
CA HIS A 46 -5.80 9.02 18.52
C HIS A 46 -6.93 9.83 17.87
N ASN A 47 -7.11 9.74 16.55
CA ASN A 47 -8.10 10.55 15.85
C ASN A 47 -9.34 9.72 15.45
N SER A 48 -10.18 9.41 16.44
CA SER A 48 -11.47 8.71 16.26
C SER A 48 -12.45 9.45 15.33
N HIS A 49 -12.19 10.72 15.02
CA HIS A 49 -12.99 11.56 14.13
C HIS A 49 -12.48 11.56 12.67
N SER A 50 -11.39 10.85 12.36
CA SER A 50 -10.89 10.76 10.99
C SER A 50 -11.82 9.91 10.12
N ILE A 51 -12.02 10.32 8.87
CA ILE A 51 -12.83 9.58 7.89
C ILE A 51 -12.28 8.16 7.62
N VAL A 52 -10.98 7.94 7.87
CA VAL A 52 -10.33 6.63 7.72
C VAL A 52 -10.19 5.87 9.04
N ALA A 53 -10.70 6.38 10.16
CA ALA A 53 -10.57 5.71 11.46
C ALA A 53 -11.07 4.24 11.45
N PRO A 54 -12.21 3.90 10.82
CA PRO A 54 -12.64 2.50 10.70
C PRO A 54 -11.65 1.62 9.91
N LEU A 55 -11.04 2.17 8.85
CA LEU A 55 -10.02 1.46 8.07
C LEU A 55 -8.76 1.20 8.90
N LEU A 56 -8.31 2.18 9.69
CA LEU A 56 -7.14 2.04 10.54
C LEU A 56 -7.34 1.01 11.66
N LEU A 57 -8.58 0.85 12.13
CA LEU A 57 -8.96 -0.20 13.08
C LEU A 57 -8.86 -1.58 12.42
N GLU A 58 -9.48 -1.77 11.25
CA GLU A 58 -9.41 -3.03 10.49
C GLU A 58 -7.96 -3.39 10.14
N ILE A 59 -7.15 -2.42 9.70
CA ILE A 59 -5.72 -2.63 9.45
C ILE A 59 -4.99 -3.02 10.74
N GLY A 60 -5.35 -2.43 11.88
CA GLY A 60 -4.81 -2.80 13.19
C GLY A 60 -5.06 -4.26 13.52
N GLU A 61 -6.30 -4.72 13.37
CA GLU A 61 -6.70 -6.10 13.60
C GLU A 61 -5.96 -7.06 12.67
N LEU A 62 -5.92 -6.76 11.36
CA LEU A 62 -5.18 -7.54 10.37
C LEU A 62 -3.68 -7.57 10.66
N SER A 63 -3.12 -6.47 11.18
CA SER A 63 -1.70 -6.38 11.48
C SER A 63 -1.26 -7.18 12.71
N SER A 64 -2.21 -7.58 13.57
CA SER A 64 -1.91 -8.28 14.83
C SER A 64 -1.28 -9.66 14.65
N ILE A 65 -1.41 -10.25 13.47
CA ILE A 65 -0.82 -11.56 13.14
C ILE A 65 0.69 -11.47 12.89
N PHE A 66 1.20 -10.28 12.56
CA PHE A 66 2.61 -10.10 12.26
C PHE A 66 3.42 -9.98 13.55
N SER A 67 4.60 -10.58 13.57
CA SER A 67 5.56 -10.38 14.67
C SER A 67 6.06 -8.95 14.72
N THR A 68 6.29 -8.32 13.57
CA THR A 68 6.55 -6.89 13.47
C THR A 68 5.75 -6.28 12.32
N PHE A 69 5.18 -5.11 12.58
CA PHE A 69 4.44 -4.34 11.58
C PHE A 69 4.71 -2.85 11.74
N THR A 70 5.23 -2.22 10.70
CA THR A 70 5.44 -0.77 10.64
C THR A 70 4.83 -0.18 9.38
N VAL A 71 4.36 1.06 9.48
CA VAL A 71 3.93 1.84 8.32
C VAL A 71 4.83 3.06 8.24
N GLN A 72 5.48 3.25 7.10
CA GLN A 72 6.43 4.34 6.91
C GLN A 72 6.14 5.14 5.65
N HIS A 73 6.53 6.41 5.69
CA HIS A 73 6.39 7.29 4.55
C HIS A 73 7.57 7.14 3.59
N VAL A 74 7.29 6.98 2.30
CA VAL A 74 8.29 7.03 1.23
C VAL A 74 7.96 8.14 0.23
N SER A 75 8.99 8.64 -0.46
CA SER A 75 8.80 9.63 -1.52
C SER A 75 7.95 9.03 -2.66
N ARG A 76 7.20 9.87 -3.37
CA ARG A 76 6.42 9.44 -4.55
C ARG A 76 7.30 8.78 -5.62
N SER A 77 8.55 9.23 -5.77
CA SER A 77 9.53 8.65 -6.70
C SER A 77 10.01 7.24 -6.31
N ALA A 78 9.93 6.87 -5.03
CA ALA A 78 10.19 5.51 -4.58
C ALA A 78 8.94 4.62 -4.68
N ASN A 79 7.74 5.20 -4.72
CA ASN A 79 6.47 4.47 -4.78
C ASN A 79 5.85 4.40 -6.18
N ILE A 80 6.69 4.38 -7.23
CA ILE A 80 6.23 4.40 -8.63
C ILE A 80 5.43 3.15 -8.99
N PRO A 81 5.83 1.91 -8.62
CA PRO A 81 5.04 0.72 -8.93
C PRO A 81 3.60 0.80 -8.37
N ALA A 82 3.43 1.23 -7.12
CA ALA A 82 2.09 1.38 -6.53
C ALA A 82 1.27 2.48 -7.24
N HIS A 83 1.91 3.58 -7.64
CA HIS A 83 1.25 4.62 -8.43
C HIS A 83 0.74 4.09 -9.77
N LEU A 84 1.53 3.27 -10.46
CA LEU A 84 1.12 2.64 -11.72
C LEU A 84 -0.03 1.65 -11.50
N CYS A 85 -0.01 0.86 -10.42
CA CYS A 85 -1.12 0.00 -10.03
C CYS A 85 -2.41 0.79 -9.81
N ALA A 86 -2.35 1.90 -9.06
CA ALA A 86 -3.51 2.75 -8.81
C ALA A 86 -4.06 3.35 -10.12
N LYS A 87 -3.17 3.81 -11.01
CA LYS A 87 -3.56 4.33 -12.33
C LYS A 87 -4.23 3.26 -13.19
N HIS A 88 -3.69 2.04 -13.21
CA HIS A 88 -4.27 0.90 -13.93
C HIS A 88 -5.65 0.55 -13.35
N ALA A 89 -5.78 0.49 -12.02
CA ALA A 89 -7.04 0.20 -11.34
C ALA A 89 -8.14 1.23 -11.67
N CYS A 90 -7.82 2.50 -11.90
CA CYS A 90 -8.79 3.51 -12.33
C CYS A 90 -9.42 3.22 -13.71
N MET A 91 -8.76 2.40 -14.54
CA MET A 91 -9.25 2.02 -15.87
C MET A 91 -9.99 0.68 -15.87
N LEU A 92 -10.02 -0.03 -14.74
CA LEU A 92 -10.64 -1.33 -14.61
C LEU A 92 -12.01 -1.23 -13.93
N ASN A 93 -12.90 -2.15 -14.30
CA ASN A 93 -14.15 -2.42 -13.59
C ASN A 93 -14.08 -3.70 -12.74
N VAL A 94 -12.90 -4.32 -12.67
CA VAL A 94 -12.65 -5.60 -12.00
C VAL A 94 -11.44 -5.49 -11.08
N THR A 95 -11.34 -6.41 -10.12
CA THR A 95 -10.14 -6.59 -9.30
C THR A 95 -9.23 -7.60 -9.97
N GLU A 96 -7.97 -7.22 -10.19
CA GLU A 96 -6.93 -8.11 -10.72
C GLU A 96 -5.88 -8.39 -9.64
N SER A 97 -5.32 -9.60 -9.66
CA SER A 97 -4.17 -9.99 -8.84
C SER A 97 -3.18 -10.78 -9.68
N TRP A 98 -1.89 -10.50 -9.49
CA TRP A 98 -0.81 -11.12 -10.23
C TRP A 98 0.14 -11.79 -9.25
N LEU A 99 0.28 -13.12 -9.33
CA LEU A 99 1.12 -13.91 -8.42
C LEU A 99 2.32 -14.53 -9.13
N ASP A 100 2.16 -14.92 -10.40
CA ASP A 100 3.17 -15.64 -11.18
C ASP A 100 3.96 -14.73 -12.12
N GLU A 101 3.25 -13.89 -12.88
CA GLU A 101 3.86 -12.98 -13.86
C GLU A 101 3.56 -11.52 -13.52
N SER A 102 4.59 -10.68 -13.59
CA SER A 102 4.42 -9.23 -13.44
C SER A 102 3.79 -8.63 -14.70
N PRO A 103 2.75 -7.79 -14.59
CA PRO A 103 2.15 -7.16 -15.75
C PRO A 103 3.15 -6.21 -16.42
N SER A 104 3.10 -6.16 -17.76
CA SER A 104 4.11 -5.46 -18.59
C SER A 104 4.30 -3.99 -18.22
N PHE A 105 3.25 -3.30 -17.78
CA PHE A 105 3.30 -1.91 -17.37
C PHE A 105 4.11 -1.66 -16.08
N LEU A 106 4.31 -2.68 -15.25
CA LEU A 106 5.12 -2.58 -14.02
C LEU A 106 6.59 -2.93 -14.22
N VAL A 107 6.92 -3.74 -15.23
CA VAL A 107 8.27 -4.31 -15.42
C VAL A 107 9.37 -3.26 -15.37
N SER A 108 9.24 -2.17 -16.12
CA SER A 108 10.26 -1.10 -16.12
C SER A 108 10.42 -0.42 -14.76
N SER A 109 9.33 -0.23 -14.02
CA SER A 109 9.38 0.38 -12.68
C SER A 109 9.98 -0.56 -11.65
N LEU A 110 9.67 -1.86 -11.71
CA LEU A 110 10.22 -2.88 -10.84
C LEU A 110 11.72 -3.10 -11.09
N LEU A 111 12.15 -3.03 -12.36
CA LEU A 111 13.57 -3.09 -12.70
C LEU A 111 14.35 -1.90 -12.14
N ALA A 112 13.78 -0.69 -12.19
CA ALA A 112 14.40 0.50 -11.62
C ALA A 112 14.47 0.46 -10.08
N ASP A 113 13.52 -0.22 -9.44
CA ASP A 113 13.46 -0.39 -7.98
C ASP A 113 14.38 -1.51 -7.46
N CYS A 114 14.83 -2.41 -8.35
CA CYS A 114 15.71 -3.50 -7.97
C CYS A 114 17.11 -2.98 -7.61
N SER A 115 17.54 -3.18 -6.36
CA SER A 115 18.87 -2.78 -5.87
C SER A 115 20.04 -3.37 -6.66
N LYS A 116 19.82 -4.46 -7.40
CA LYS A 116 20.81 -5.06 -8.33
C LYS A 116 21.07 -4.22 -9.58
N ASN A 117 20.17 -3.30 -9.92
CA ASN A 117 20.30 -2.38 -11.05
C ASN A 117 20.74 -0.97 -10.63
N ALA A 118 20.98 -0.73 -9.33
CA ALA A 118 21.37 0.57 -8.78
C ALA A 118 22.86 0.95 -9.04
N PHE A 119 23.58 0.16 -9.84
CA PHE A 119 24.94 0.46 -10.26
C PHE A 119 25.07 0.34 -11.78
N ILE A 120 24.86 1.45 -12.48
CA ILE A 120 25.66 1.88 -13.64
C ILE A 120 26.03 3.34 -13.39
#